data_AF-A0A820MEA7-F1
#
_entry.id   AF-A0A820MEA7-F1
#
_cell.length_a   1.000
_cell.length_b   1.000
_cell.length_c   1.000
_cell.angle_alpha   90.00
_cell.angle_beta   90.00
_cell.angle_gamma   90.00
#
_symmetry.space_group_name_H-M   'P 1'
#
loop_
_entity.id
_entity.type
_entity.pdbx_description
1 polymer ?
#
loop_
_entity_poly.entity_id
_entity_poly.type
_entity_poly.pdbx_seq_one_letter_code
_entity_poly.pdbx_strand_id
1 'polypeptide(L)'
;YFVMDVLSDKKGLPGIFLACIFSGSLSTISSGLNSLAAVVIEDVYKGLLGKTLSDERQGLASKIFSIVLGAVVMLLTYLVSYLGSILNAALSLFGVLSGPIMGAFFLGFFVPQANKHGGFYGFLASLFLQLWLFLGAQITRKQMKSERLPLSVANCPIPVNITNIITTPIKRNPLIDFYS
;
A
#
# COMPACT_ATOMS: atom_id res chain seq x y z
N TYR A 1 -7.57 13.73 11.84
CA TYR A 1 -8.45 14.75 12.44
C TYR A 1 -9.87 14.22 12.65
N PHE A 2 -10.52 13.64 11.62
CA PHE A 2 -11.89 13.10 11.72
C PHE A 2 -12.23 12.31 13.02
N VAL A 3 -11.42 11.34 13.42
CA VAL A 3 -11.71 10.53 14.63
C VAL A 3 -11.52 11.32 15.93
N MET A 4 -10.58 12.27 15.96
CA MET A 4 -10.38 13.15 17.11
C MET A 4 -11.54 14.13 17.26
N ASP A 5 -12.19 14.52 16.15
CA ASP A 5 -13.36 15.40 16.15
C ASP A 5 -14.66 14.64 16.52
N VAL A 6 -14.84 13.43 15.99
CA VAL A 6 -16.04 12.61 16.23
C VAL A 6 -16.08 11.99 17.63
N LEU A 7 -14.93 11.60 18.18
CA LEU A 7 -14.84 10.95 19.50
C LEU A 7 -14.45 11.92 20.63
N SER A 8 -14.37 13.23 20.33
CA SER A 8 -14.00 14.28 21.29
C SER A 8 -14.92 14.34 22.51
N ASP A 9 -16.18 13.95 22.34
CA ASP A 9 -17.22 13.96 23.38
C ASP A 9 -16.92 13.02 24.56
N LYS A 10 -16.13 11.95 24.34
CA LYS A 10 -15.76 10.97 25.38
C LYS A 10 -14.25 10.96 25.63
N LYS A 11 -13.83 11.62 26.71
CA LYS A 11 -12.43 11.63 27.18
C LYS A 11 -11.92 10.19 27.34
N GLY A 12 -10.79 9.87 26.73
CA GLY A 12 -10.13 8.56 26.77
C GLY A 12 -10.38 7.67 25.53
N LEU A 13 -11.51 7.82 24.85
CA LEU A 13 -11.84 7.01 23.67
C LEU A 13 -10.90 7.24 22.47
N PRO A 14 -10.49 8.50 22.14
CA PRO A 14 -9.49 8.72 21.10
C PRO A 14 -8.12 8.11 21.44
N GLY A 15 -7.77 8.04 22.72
CA GLY A 15 -6.51 7.43 23.19
C GLY A 15 -6.50 5.92 23.01
N ILE A 16 -7.60 5.24 23.37
CA ILE A 16 -7.77 3.80 23.13
C ILE A 16 -7.74 3.50 21.64
N PHE A 17 -8.44 4.29 20.82
CA PHE A 17 -8.44 4.13 19.36
C PHE A 17 -7.03 4.22 18.77
N LEU A 18 -6.27 5.23 19.16
CA LEU A 18 -4.90 5.43 18.70
C LEU A 18 -3.98 4.29 19.18
N ALA A 19 -4.13 3.84 20.42
CA ALA A 19 -3.40 2.70 20.97
C ALA A 19 -3.68 1.41 20.19
N CYS A 20 -4.94 1.16 19.81
CA CYS A 20 -5.31 0.01 18.98
C CYS A 20 -4.66 0.05 17.59
N ILE A 21 -4.68 1.20 16.92
CA ILE A 21 -4.02 1.35 15.61
C ILE A 21 -2.53 1.09 15.71
N PHE A 22 -1.84 1.75 16.64
CA PHE A 22 -0.40 1.57 16.80
C PHE A 22 -0.04 0.13 17.18
N SER A 23 -0.82 -0.50 18.07
CA SER A 23 -0.61 -1.89 18.44
C SER A 23 -0.76 -2.83 17.23
N GLY A 24 -1.83 -2.67 16.44
CA GLY A 24 -2.07 -3.47 15.23
C GLY A 24 -1.00 -3.26 14.15
N SER A 25 -0.63 -2.00 13.89
CA SER A 25 0.45 -1.66 12.96
C SER A 25 1.79 -2.23 13.40
N LEU A 26 2.15 -2.06 14.68
CA LEU A 26 3.42 -2.55 15.22
C LEU A 26 3.48 -4.08 15.24
N SER A 27 2.36 -4.77 15.50
CA SER A 27 2.27 -6.23 15.42
C SER A 27 2.57 -6.73 14.00
N THR A 28 1.97 -6.10 12.98
CA THR A 28 2.20 -6.46 11.56
C THR A 28 3.64 -6.20 11.14
N ILE A 29 4.21 -5.05 11.55
CA ILE A 29 5.60 -4.71 11.26
C ILE A 29 6.56 -5.69 11.95
N SER A 30 6.28 -6.04 13.20
CA SER A 30 7.09 -7.00 13.97
C SER A 30 7.06 -8.38 13.35
N SER A 31 5.89 -8.91 12.99
CA SER A 31 5.78 -10.19 12.29
C SER A 31 6.48 -10.16 10.93
N GLY A 32 6.33 -9.07 10.18
CA GLY A 32 6.97 -8.88 8.88
C GLY A 32 8.49 -8.89 8.98
N LEU A 33 9.07 -8.08 9.88
CA LEU A 33 10.52 -8.00 10.10
C LEU A 33 11.09 -9.34 10.57
N ASN A 34 10.39 -10.06 11.45
CA ASN A 34 10.82 -11.37 11.92
C ASN A 34 10.84 -12.41 10.78
N SER A 35 9.80 -12.44 9.93
CA SER A 35 9.77 -13.31 8.76
C SER A 35 10.84 -12.94 7.73
N LEU A 36 11.06 -11.65 7.47
CA LEU A 36 12.14 -11.18 6.58
C LEU A 36 13.52 -11.56 7.11
N ALA A 37 13.77 -11.41 8.41
CA ALA A 37 15.04 -11.81 9.01
C ALA A 37 15.28 -13.33 8.90
N ALA A 38 14.23 -14.13 9.08
CA ALA A 38 14.31 -15.58 8.87
C ALA A 38 14.61 -15.92 7.41
N VAL A 39 13.91 -15.29 6.46
CA VAL A 39 14.15 -15.46 5.02
C VAL A 39 15.58 -15.07 4.65
N VAL A 40 16.11 -13.95 5.17
CA VAL A 40 17.51 -13.54 4.91
C VAL A 40 18.50 -14.58 5.43
N ILE A 41 18.25 -15.20 6.58
CA ILE A 41 19.13 -16.26 7.10
C ILE A 41 19.06 -17.51 6.23
N GLU A 42 17.86 -17.96 5.86
CA GLU A 42 17.69 -19.15 5.02
C GLU A 42 18.26 -18.94 3.61
N ASP A 43 17.91 -17.84 2.96
CA ASP A 43 18.27 -17.59 1.56
C ASP A 43 19.73 -17.12 1.42
N VAL A 44 20.17 -16.17 2.24
CA VAL A 44 21.51 -15.57 2.10
C VAL A 44 22.55 -16.37 2.88
N TYR A 45 22.28 -16.71 4.13
CA TYR A 45 23.30 -17.36 4.96
C TYR A 45 23.42 -18.85 4.65
N LYS A 46 22.32 -19.60 4.68
CA LYS A 46 22.34 -21.04 4.42
C LYS A 46 22.44 -21.33 2.91
N GLY A 47 21.65 -20.65 2.09
CA GLY A 47 21.64 -20.84 0.64
C GLY A 47 22.92 -20.39 -0.08
N LEU A 48 23.48 -19.24 0.29
CA LEU A 48 24.62 -18.65 -0.44
C LEU A 48 26.00 -18.96 0.19
N LEU A 49 26.12 -19.00 1.52
CA LEU A 49 27.40 -19.26 2.20
C LEU A 49 27.61 -20.75 2.56
N GLY A 50 26.59 -21.60 2.43
CA GLY A 50 26.70 -23.05 2.66
C GLY A 50 27.15 -23.45 4.07
N LYS A 51 27.10 -22.53 5.05
CA LYS A 51 27.49 -22.78 6.43
C LYS A 51 26.26 -22.98 7.31
N THR A 52 26.17 -24.15 7.93
CA THR A 52 25.18 -24.44 8.98
C THR A 52 25.57 -23.70 10.26
N LEU A 53 24.84 -22.64 10.60
CA LEU A 53 24.94 -22.01 11.92
C LEU A 53 24.34 -22.95 12.98
N SER A 54 24.98 -23.05 14.14
CA SER A 54 24.36 -23.61 15.35
C SER A 54 23.10 -22.82 15.73
N ASP A 55 22.05 -23.51 16.21
CA ASP A 55 20.72 -22.95 16.45
C ASP A 55 20.73 -21.69 17.34
N GLU A 56 21.59 -21.65 18.36
CA GLU A 56 21.73 -20.47 19.22
C GLU A 56 22.26 -19.24 18.48
N ARG A 57 23.16 -19.45 17.51
CA ARG A 57 23.74 -18.37 16.68
C ARG A 57 22.76 -17.93 15.60
N GLN A 58 21.85 -18.80 15.15
CA GLN A 58 20.76 -18.42 14.23
C GLN A 58 19.80 -17.43 14.89
N GLY A 59 19.44 -17.66 16.16
CA GLY A 59 18.59 -16.74 16.93
C GLY A 59 19.22 -15.35 17.10
N LEU A 60 20.50 -15.30 17.47
CA LEU A 60 21.24 -14.04 17.60
C LEU A 60 21.36 -13.31 16.25
N ALA A 61 21.68 -14.04 15.17
CA ALA A 61 21.76 -13.49 13.83
C ALA A 61 20.40 -12.91 13.39
N SER A 62 19.29 -13.62 13.65
CA SER A 62 17.94 -13.17 13.27
C SER A 62 17.58 -11.87 13.97
N LYS A 63 17.96 -11.74 15.24
CA LYS A 63 17.76 -10.51 16.01
C LYS A 63 18.56 -9.34 15.45
N ILE A 64 19.83 -9.57 15.06
CA ILE A 64 20.67 -8.54 14.44
C ILE A 64 20.09 -8.11 13.08
N PHE A 65 19.73 -9.07 12.22
CA PHE A 65 19.12 -8.77 10.93
C PHE A 65 17.79 -8.03 11.07
N SER A 66 16.96 -8.40 12.05
CA SER A 66 15.70 -7.69 12.35
C SER A 66 15.94 -6.22 12.70
N ILE A 67 16.98 -5.91 13.49
CA ILE A 67 17.35 -4.53 13.85
C ILE A 67 17.83 -3.76 12.61
N VAL A 68 18.70 -4.37 11.80
CA VAL A 68 19.23 -3.74 10.57
C VAL A 68 18.11 -3.47 9.57
N LEU A 69 17.23 -4.44 9.35
CA LEU A 69 16.06 -4.29 8.47
C LEU A 69 15.11 -3.21 8.98
N GLY A 70 14.87 -3.14 10.30
CA GLY A 70 14.10 -2.06 10.91
C GLY A 70 14.69 -0.67 10.64
N ALA A 71 16.02 -0.52 10.75
CA ALA A 71 16.71 0.72 10.43
C ALA A 71 16.57 1.10 8.95
N VAL A 72 16.68 0.13 8.04
CA VAL A 72 16.46 0.34 6.60
C VAL A 72 15.02 0.77 6.31
N VAL A 73 14.03 0.13 6.93
CA VAL A 73 12.61 0.52 6.79
C VAL A 73 12.36 1.94 7.29
N MET A 74 12.99 2.34 8.39
CA MET A 74 12.90 3.71 8.92
C MET A 74 13.49 4.73 7.92
N LEU A 75 14.64 4.42 7.30
CA LEU A 75 15.24 5.24 6.25
C LEU A 75 14.33 5.33 5.01
N LEU A 76 13.76 4.22 4.57
CA LEU A 76 12.83 4.20 3.43
C LEU A 76 11.55 5.00 3.72
N THR A 77 11.04 4.94 4.95
CA THR A 77 9.87 5.72 5.39
C THR A 77 10.11 7.22 5.25
N TYR A 78 11.33 7.68 5.57
CA TYR A 78 11.73 9.06 5.35
C TYR A 78 11.70 9.44 3.86
N LEU A 79 12.21 8.58 2.97
CA LEU A 79 12.17 8.82 1.53
C LEU A 79 10.73 8.84 0.99
N VAL A 80 9.87 7.95 1.50
CA VAL A 80 8.45 7.86 1.16
C VAL A 80 7.68 9.10 1.59
N SER A 81 8.15 9.85 2.58
CA SER A 81 7.50 11.09 3.01
C SER A 81 7.56 12.21 1.96
N TYR A 82 8.47 12.10 0.97
CA TYR A 82 8.49 12.99 -0.20
C TYR A 82 7.53 12.55 -1.32
N LEU A 83 6.96 11.34 -1.23
CA LEU A 83 5.95 10.85 -2.16
C LEU A 83 4.58 11.37 -1.69
N GLY A 84 3.97 12.26 -2.47
CA GLY A 84 2.74 12.95 -2.07
C GLY A 84 1.61 12.02 -1.57
N SER A 85 1.14 11.08 -2.39
CA SER A 85 0.05 10.17 -2.00
C SER A 85 0.57 8.81 -1.54
N ILE A 86 0.90 8.70 -0.25
CA ILE A 86 1.40 7.47 0.39
C ILE A 86 0.45 6.29 0.22
N LEU A 87 -0.86 6.51 0.41
CA LEU A 87 -1.83 5.42 0.35
C LEU A 87 -1.92 4.83 -1.06
N ASN A 88 -1.97 5.69 -2.08
CA ASN A 88 -2.00 5.25 -3.47
C ASN A 88 -0.69 4.56 -3.88
N ALA A 89 0.46 5.04 -3.39
CA ALA A 89 1.74 4.42 -3.63
C ALA A 89 1.80 3.01 -3.00
N ALA A 90 1.37 2.87 -1.75
CA ALA A 90 1.36 1.60 -1.03
C ALA A 90 0.43 0.57 -1.69
N LEU A 91 -0.81 0.96 -2.00
CA LEU A 91 -1.77 0.09 -2.70
C LEU A 91 -1.25 -0.36 -4.06
N SER A 92 -0.63 0.55 -4.81
CA SER A 92 -0.04 0.21 -6.10
C SER A 92 1.13 -0.77 -5.96
N LEU A 93 1.97 -0.61 -4.94
CA LEU A 93 3.09 -1.52 -4.70
C LEU A 93 2.60 -2.91 -4.30
N PHE A 94 1.63 -2.99 -3.40
CA PHE A 94 1.02 -4.27 -3.02
C PHE A 94 0.39 -4.97 -4.22
N GLY A 95 -0.31 -4.24 -5.10
CA GLY A 95 -0.86 -4.82 -6.33
C GLY A 95 0.21 -5.35 -7.29
N VAL A 96 1.29 -4.58 -7.51
CA VAL A 96 2.39 -4.94 -8.41
C VAL A 96 3.16 -6.17 -7.91
N LEU A 97 3.40 -6.28 -6.60
CA LEU A 97 4.16 -7.39 -6.03
C LEU A 97 3.32 -8.65 -5.84
N SER A 98 2.08 -8.52 -5.37
CA SER A 98 1.22 -9.68 -5.05
C SER A 98 0.78 -10.47 -6.27
N GLY A 99 0.59 -9.82 -7.43
CA GLY A 99 0.14 -10.48 -8.67
C GLY A 99 1.05 -11.62 -9.13
N PRO A 100 2.33 -11.35 -9.45
CA PRO A 100 3.30 -12.37 -9.85
C PRO A 100 3.50 -13.49 -8.83
N ILE A 101 3.54 -13.15 -7.53
CA ILE A 101 3.74 -14.13 -6.44
C ILE A 101 2.53 -15.08 -6.36
N MET A 102 1.31 -14.52 -6.38
CA MET A 102 0.08 -15.30 -6.38
C MET A 102 -0.03 -16.17 -7.64
N GLY A 103 0.33 -15.62 -8.81
CA GLY A 103 0.34 -16.36 -10.07
C GLY A 103 1.31 -17.55 -10.07
N ALA A 104 2.52 -17.37 -9.53
CA ALA A 104 3.49 -18.45 -9.37
C ALA A 104 2.99 -19.53 -8.39
N PHE A 105 2.34 -19.12 -7.30
CA PHE A 105 1.75 -20.05 -6.34
C PHE A 105 0.64 -20.90 -6.97
N PHE A 106 -0.29 -20.26 -7.70
CA PHE A 106 -1.35 -21.00 -8.40
C PHE A 106 -0.82 -21.92 -9.50
N LEU A 107 0.21 -21.49 -10.23
CA LEU A 107 0.87 -22.35 -11.22
C LEU A 107 1.41 -23.63 -10.56
N GLY A 108 2.08 -23.50 -9.41
CA GLY A 108 2.58 -24.64 -8.65
C GLY A 108 1.49 -25.52 -8.04
N PHE A 109 0.34 -24.94 -7.66
CA PHE A 109 -0.77 -25.67 -7.06
C PHE A 109 -1.64 -26.42 -8.08
N PHE A 110 -1.99 -25.79 -9.20
CA PHE A 110 -2.93 -26.35 -10.17
C PHE A 110 -2.30 -27.10 -11.33
N VAL A 111 -1.03 -26.82 -11.67
CA VAL A 111 -0.37 -27.44 -12.83
C VAL A 111 0.70 -28.43 -12.35
N PRO A 112 0.37 -29.73 -12.23
CA PRO A 112 1.32 -30.75 -11.75
C PRO A 112 2.49 -30.98 -12.71
N GLN A 113 2.38 -30.51 -13.96
CA GLN A 113 3.43 -30.58 -14.98
C GLN A 113 4.30 -29.31 -15.04
N ALA A 114 4.19 -28.41 -14.05
CA ALA A 114 4.96 -27.18 -14.03
C ALA A 114 6.46 -27.45 -13.83
N ASN A 115 7.26 -27.09 -14.84
CA ASN A 115 8.71 -27.22 -14.81
C ASN A 115 9.37 -26.05 -14.06
N LYS A 116 10.49 -26.32 -13.37
CA LYS A 116 11.27 -25.27 -12.65
C LYS A 116 11.66 -24.10 -13.56
N HIS A 117 12.12 -24.41 -14.78
CA HIS A 117 12.46 -23.38 -15.77
C HIS A 117 11.23 -22.60 -16.24
N GLY A 118 10.10 -23.28 -16.50
CA GLY A 118 8.85 -22.64 -16.92
C GLY A 118 8.29 -21.70 -15.85
N GLY A 119 8.31 -22.10 -14.58
CA GLY A 119 7.92 -21.26 -13.46
C GLY A 119 8.83 -20.03 -13.30
N PHE A 120 10.15 -20.21 -13.44
CA PHE A 120 11.10 -19.11 -13.36
C PHE A 120 10.92 -18.07 -14.47
N TYR A 121 10.84 -18.52 -15.73
CA TYR A 121 10.63 -17.61 -16.86
C TYR A 121 9.23 -16.98 -16.85
N GLY A 122 8.20 -17.72 -16.42
CA GLY A 122 6.85 -17.20 -16.23
C GLY A 122 6.79 -16.10 -15.17
N PHE A 123 7.46 -16.30 -14.04
CA PHE A 123 7.59 -15.28 -13.00
C PHE A 123 8.32 -14.04 -13.53
N LEU A 124 9.45 -14.20 -14.23
CA LEU A 124 10.20 -13.08 -14.79
C LEU A 124 9.40 -12.30 -15.86
N ALA A 125 8.68 -13.01 -16.74
CA ALA A 125 7.81 -12.39 -17.73
C ALA A 125 6.67 -11.59 -17.06
N SER A 126 6.07 -12.13 -15.99
CA SER A 126 5.03 -11.43 -15.25
C SER A 126 5.54 -10.17 -14.56
N LEU A 127 6.75 -10.20 -13.98
CA LEU A 127 7.39 -9.01 -13.43
C LEU A 127 7.64 -7.94 -14.49
N PHE A 128 8.12 -8.34 -15.67
CA PHE A 128 8.37 -7.43 -16.77
C PHE A 128 7.07 -6.77 -17.26
N LEU A 129 6.01 -7.56 -17.47
CA LEU A 129 4.70 -7.05 -17.87
C LEU A 129 4.11 -6.11 -16.81
N GLN A 130 4.22 -6.45 -15.53
CA GLN A 130 3.71 -5.62 -14.45
C GLN A 130 4.49 -4.28 -14.36
N LEU A 131 5.81 -4.32 -14.55
CA LEU A 131 6.65 -3.12 -14.61
C LEU A 131 6.27 -2.24 -15.81
N TRP A 132 6.05 -2.85 -16.98
CA TRP A 132 5.57 -2.13 -18.16
C TRP A 132 4.23 -1.43 -17.87
N LEU A 133 3.25 -2.17 -17.35
CA LEU A 133 1.93 -1.63 -17.03
C LEU A 133 2.01 -0.52 -15.99
N PHE A 134 2.86 -0.68 -14.97
CA PHE A 134 3.08 0.35 -13.96
C PHE A 134 3.65 1.63 -14.57
N LEU A 135 4.70 1.54 -15.40
CA LEU A 135 5.29 2.68 -16.09
C LEU A 135 4.30 3.34 -17.06
N GLY A 136 3.58 2.54 -17.86
CA GLY A 136 2.52 3.02 -18.74
C GLY A 136 1.43 3.78 -17.97
N ALA A 137 0.98 3.23 -16.84
CA ALA A 137 0.00 3.88 -15.98
C ALA A 137 0.51 5.20 -15.38
N GLN A 138 1.81 5.34 -15.09
CA GLN A 138 2.38 6.61 -14.61
C GLN A 138 2.43 7.66 -15.73
N ILE A 139 2.76 7.25 -16.96
CA ILE A 139 2.82 8.15 -18.12
C ILE A 139 1.41 8.65 -18.48
N THR A 140 0.43 7.75 -18.56
CA THR A 140 -0.96 8.10 -18.87
C THR A 140 -1.61 8.92 -17.75
N ARG A 141 -1.29 8.65 -16.47
CA ARG A 141 -1.79 9.46 -15.34
C ARG A 141 -1.32 10.91 -15.39
N LYS A 142 -0.13 11.21 -15.93
CA LYS A 142 0.31 12.60 -16.17
C LYS A 142 -0.52 13.29 -17.25
N GLN A 143 -1.03 12.55 -18.23
CA GLN A 143 -1.83 13.06 -19.34
C GLN A 143 -3.29 13.33 -18.91
N MET A 144 -3.86 12.50 -18.03
CA MET A 144 -5.25 12.64 -17.53
C MET A 144 -5.41 13.65 -16.38
N LYS A 145 -4.52 14.64 -16.25
CA LYS A 145 -4.68 15.75 -15.29
C LYS A 145 -5.48 16.94 -15.86
N SER A 146 -5.98 16.82 -17.08
CA SER A 146 -6.86 17.79 -17.75
C SER A 146 -7.79 16.94 -18.63
N GLU A 147 -9.08 16.79 -18.33
CA GLU A 147 -10.10 17.82 -18.43
C GLU A 147 -11.25 17.35 -17.52
N ARG A 148 -11.60 18.11 -16.47
CA ARG A 148 -12.94 17.92 -15.90
C ARG A 148 -13.88 18.24 -17.06
N LEU A 149 -14.70 17.27 -17.50
CA LEU A 149 -15.73 17.53 -18.49
C LEU A 149 -16.45 18.82 -18.06
N PRO A 150 -16.66 19.79 -18.96
CA PRO A 150 -17.39 20.99 -18.60
C PRO A 150 -18.74 20.53 -18.08
N LEU A 151 -18.99 20.77 -16.80
CA LEU A 151 -20.33 20.64 -16.20
C LEU A 151 -21.16 21.78 -16.77
N SER A 152 -21.54 21.67 -18.04
CA SER A 152 -22.44 22.61 -18.70
C SER A 152 -23.86 22.29 -18.26
N VAL A 153 -24.42 23.18 -17.45
CA VAL A 153 -25.85 23.20 -17.10
C VAL A 153 -26.67 24.03 -18.10
N ALA A 154 -26.07 24.47 -19.21
CA ALA A 154 -26.79 25.14 -20.28
C ALA A 154 -27.75 24.12 -20.92
N ASN A 155 -29.06 24.39 -20.85
CA ASN A 155 -30.19 23.51 -21.19
C ASN A 155 -30.72 22.55 -20.10
N CYS A 156 -30.38 22.71 -18.83
CA CYS A 156 -31.23 22.15 -17.76
C CYS A 156 -32.40 23.12 -17.49
N PRO A 157 -33.66 22.81 -17.86
CA PRO A 157 -34.81 23.57 -17.40
C PRO A 157 -34.99 23.30 -15.91
N ILE A 158 -34.27 24.05 -15.09
CA ILE A 158 -34.61 24.15 -13.67
C ILE A 158 -35.94 24.93 -13.66
N PRO A 159 -37.03 24.39 -13.10
CA PRO A 159 -38.22 25.19 -12.85
C PRO A 159 -37.87 26.18 -11.73
N VAL A 160 -37.16 27.26 -12.08
CA VAL A 160 -36.95 28.39 -11.19
C VAL A 160 -38.26 29.16 -11.21
N ASN A 161 -39.19 28.78 -10.34
CA ASN A 161 -40.34 29.61 -10.05
C ASN A 161 -39.77 30.84 -9.32
N ILE A 162 -39.51 31.91 -10.07
CA ILE A 162 -38.97 33.16 -9.55
C ILE A 162 -40.01 33.73 -8.59
N THR A 163 -39.84 33.40 -7.31
CA THR A 163 -40.51 34.06 -6.21
C THR A 163 -39.43 34.83 -5.47
N ASN A 164 -39.61 36.14 -5.42
CA ASN A 164 -38.64 37.11 -4.96
C ASN A 164 -38.02 36.77 -3.59
N ILE A 165 -36.68 36.91 -3.53
CA ILE A 165 -35.86 37.37 -2.39
C ILE A 165 -36.03 36.60 -1.06
N ILE A 166 -35.01 35.81 -0.69
CA ILE A 166 -34.21 35.95 0.55
C ILE A 166 -32.89 35.17 0.34
N THR A 167 -31.76 35.86 0.49
CA THR A 167 -30.42 35.27 0.56
C THR A 167 -30.31 34.35 1.78
N THR A 168 -30.36 33.03 1.57
CA THR A 168 -29.79 32.06 2.51
C THR A 168 -28.61 31.35 1.85
N PRO A 169 -27.43 31.30 2.49
CA PRO A 169 -26.26 30.66 1.91
C PRO A 169 -26.52 29.16 1.77
N ILE A 170 -26.46 28.66 0.54
CA ILE A 170 -26.54 27.23 0.22
C ILE A 170 -25.40 26.53 0.98
N LYS A 171 -25.78 25.68 1.94
CA LYS A 171 -24.86 24.86 2.74
C LYS A 171 -24.08 23.95 1.79
N ARG A 172 -22.79 24.22 1.59
CA ARG A 172 -21.87 23.37 0.82
C ARG A 172 -21.90 21.94 1.38
N ASN A 173 -22.10 20.98 0.49
CA ASN A 173 -22.20 19.57 0.84
C ASN A 173 -20.77 19.01 1.05
N PRO A 174 -20.40 18.58 2.27
CA PRO A 174 -19.03 18.21 2.63
C PRO A 174 -18.53 16.91 1.97
N LEU A 175 -19.38 16.19 1.23
CA LEU A 175 -19.01 14.97 0.51
C LEU A 175 -18.16 15.24 -0.74
N ILE A 176 -18.16 16.47 -1.26
CA ILE A 176 -17.45 16.83 -2.50
C ILE A 176 -15.97 17.18 -2.21
N ASP A 177 -15.68 17.68 -1.01
CA ASP A 177 -14.32 18.00 -0.58
C ASP A 177 -13.49 16.75 -0.19
N PHE A 178 -14.12 15.59 -0.01
CA PHE A 178 -13.42 14.35 0.34
C PHE A 178 -12.71 13.67 -0.84
N TYR A 179 -13.00 14.09 -2.07
CA TYR A 179 -12.47 13.46 -3.29
C TYR A 179 -11.53 14.38 -4.11
N SER A 180 -11.23 15.58 -3.59
CA SER A 180 -10.27 16.52 -4.20
C SER A 180 -8.96 16.53 -3.40
#